data_AF-G8SF59-F1
#
_entry.id   AF-G8SF59-F1
#
_cell.length_a   1.000
_cell.length_b   1.000
_cell.length_c   1.000
_cell.angle_alpha   90.00
_cell.angle_beta   90.00
_cell.angle_gamma   90.00
#
_symmetry.space_group_name_H-M   'P 1'
#
loop_
_entity.id
_entity.type
_entity.pdbx_description
1 polymer ?
#
loop_
_entity_poly.entity_id
_entity_poly.type
_entity_poly.pdbx_seq_one_letter_code
_entity_poly.pdbx_strand_id
1 'polypeptide(L)'
;MTPIDRLNRANELAATPGEHGTREEWIRHYAAQAMAAFAGFYDVTHEPRTGNDRPEIGYLALIGQTSVAAVLGLDASPRDLPSLLWHYDPDGDALNGERIEEYIVSVLDRAGINPADLNERYETSHFRSPSRAAEVAR
;
A
#
# COMPACT_ATOMS: atom_id res chain seq x y z
N MET A 1 4.26 7.78 -13.99
CA MET A 1 5.06 7.94 -12.76
C MET A 1 5.97 6.73 -12.64
N THR A 2 7.27 6.89 -12.34
CA THR A 2 8.15 5.71 -12.17
C THR A 2 7.86 5.01 -10.84
N PRO A 3 8.27 3.74 -10.65
CA PRO A 3 8.12 3.08 -9.35
C PRO A 3 8.81 3.83 -8.20
N ILE A 4 9.97 4.44 -8.47
CA ILE A 4 10.69 5.27 -7.49
C ILE A 4 9.89 6.54 -7.15
N ASP A 5 9.28 7.19 -8.14
CA ASP A 5 8.43 8.36 -7.89
C ASP A 5 7.24 8.01 -6.98
N ARG A 6 6.64 6.82 -7.13
CA ARG A 6 5.56 6.35 -6.23
C ARG A 6 6.05 6.17 -4.80
N LEU A 7 7.22 5.58 -4.60
CA LEU A 7 7.81 5.40 -3.28
C LEU A 7 8.19 6.74 -2.64
N ASN A 8 8.73 7.67 -3.42
CA ASN A 8 8.97 9.04 -2.98
C ASN A 8 7.66 9.73 -2.57
N ARG A 9 6.60 9.56 -3.36
CA ARG A 9 5.27 10.09 -3.06
C ARG A 9 4.71 9.54 -1.74
N ALA A 10 4.87 8.24 -1.49
CA ALA A 10 4.53 7.63 -0.20
C ALA A 10 5.26 8.29 0.96
N ASN A 11 6.58 8.51 0.83
CA ASN A 11 7.36 9.16 1.88
C ASN A 11 6.96 10.62 2.11
N GLU A 12 6.52 11.34 1.08
CA GLU A 12 6.01 12.71 1.27
C GLU A 12 4.63 12.73 1.97
N LEU A 13 3.76 11.76 1.71
CA LEU A 13 2.43 11.64 2.34
C LEU A 13 2.50 11.08 3.76
N ALA A 14 3.49 10.22 4.00
CA ALA A 14 3.76 9.53 5.25
C ALA A 14 5.26 9.37 5.43
N ALA A 15 5.91 10.39 5.97
CA ALA A 15 7.34 10.35 6.23
C ALA A 15 7.71 9.21 7.18
N THR A 16 8.90 8.64 7.01
CA THR A 16 9.43 7.68 7.97
C THR A 16 9.47 8.33 9.36
N PRO A 17 8.81 7.72 10.37
CA PRO A 17 8.83 8.27 11.72
C PRO A 17 10.26 8.24 12.30
N GLY A 18 10.55 9.18 13.20
CA GLY A 18 11.82 9.19 13.94
C GLY A 18 11.93 8.05 14.96
N GLU A 19 13.04 8.01 15.70
CA GLU A 19 13.30 6.98 16.74
C GLU A 19 12.21 6.90 17.84
N HIS A 20 11.41 7.95 17.99
CA HIS A 20 10.29 8.03 18.94
C HIS A 20 8.92 8.09 18.26
N GLY A 21 8.84 7.66 17.00
CA GLY A 21 7.60 7.60 16.24
C GLY A 21 6.53 6.74 16.93
N THR A 22 5.31 7.24 16.93
CA THR A 22 4.14 6.53 17.44
C THR A 22 3.79 5.33 16.58
N ARG A 23 3.04 4.39 17.15
CA ARG A 23 2.53 3.22 16.42
C ARG A 23 1.71 3.64 15.20
N GLU A 24 0.88 4.66 15.34
CA GLU A 24 0.01 5.19 14.29
C GLU A 24 0.82 5.81 13.15
N GLU A 25 1.90 6.54 13.46
CA GLU A 25 2.81 7.08 12.45
C GLU A 25 3.52 5.96 11.68
N TRP A 26 3.95 4.89 12.36
CA TRP A 26 4.53 3.72 11.71
C TRP A 26 3.53 2.98 10.82
N ILE A 27 2.30 2.78 11.28
CA ILE A 27 1.21 2.18 10.47
C ILE A 27 0.97 3.02 9.22
N ARG A 28 0.86 4.35 9.37
CA ARG A 28 0.65 5.28 8.26
C ARG A 28 1.77 5.19 7.23
N HIS A 29 3.03 5.18 7.68
CA HIS A 29 4.21 5.06 6.82
C HIS A 29 4.23 3.74 6.04
N TYR A 30 4.09 2.61 6.73
CA TYR A 30 4.14 1.31 6.08
C TYR A 30 2.95 1.07 5.15
N ALA A 31 1.74 1.53 5.51
CA ALA A 31 0.58 1.42 4.63
C ALA A 31 0.78 2.22 3.34
N ALA A 32 1.37 3.43 3.42
CA ALA A 32 1.66 4.24 2.24
C ALA A 32 2.72 3.59 1.35
N GLN A 33 3.79 3.03 1.95
CA GLN A 33 4.81 2.30 1.22
C GLN A 33 4.26 1.04 0.54
N ALA A 34 3.44 0.25 1.25
CA ALA A 34 2.81 -0.95 0.70
C ALA A 34 1.98 -0.60 -0.55
N MET A 35 1.15 0.45 -0.46
CA MET A 35 0.30 0.87 -1.56
C MET A 35 1.09 1.38 -2.77
N ALA A 36 2.13 2.19 -2.53
CA ALA A 36 3.03 2.65 -3.60
C ALA A 36 3.76 1.48 -4.27
N ALA A 37 4.22 0.49 -3.49
CA ALA A 37 4.87 -0.70 -3.99
C ALA A 37 3.92 -1.56 -4.82
N PHE A 38 2.66 -1.75 -4.39
CA PHE A 38 1.63 -2.46 -5.17
C PHE A 38 1.34 -1.77 -6.49
N ALA A 39 1.14 -0.44 -6.48
CA ALA A 39 0.91 0.32 -7.70
C ALA A 39 2.11 0.23 -8.66
N GLY A 40 3.33 0.40 -8.16
CA GLY A 40 4.55 0.26 -8.97
C GLY A 40 4.74 -1.16 -9.50
N PHE A 41 4.47 -2.18 -8.69
CA PHE A 41 4.56 -3.59 -9.10
C PHE A 41 3.55 -3.90 -10.20
N TYR A 42 2.31 -3.42 -10.06
CA TYR A 42 1.26 -3.56 -11.07
C TYR A 42 1.69 -2.92 -12.39
N ASP A 43 2.13 -1.67 -12.37
CA ASP A 43 2.58 -0.95 -13.57
C ASP A 43 3.71 -1.71 -14.28
N VAL A 44 4.75 -2.13 -13.54
CA VAL A 44 5.91 -2.81 -14.12
C VAL A 44 5.53 -4.17 -14.72
N THR A 45 4.64 -4.92 -14.06
CA THR A 45 4.21 -6.25 -14.54
C THR A 45 3.21 -6.19 -15.69
N HIS A 46 2.46 -5.10 -15.82
CA HIS A 46 1.47 -4.91 -16.88
C HIS A 46 1.97 -4.02 -18.04
N GLU A 47 3.15 -3.38 -17.91
CA GLU A 47 3.81 -2.69 -19.01
C GLU A 47 4.54 -3.68 -19.96
N PRO A 48 4.20 -3.67 -21.27
CA PRO A 48 4.89 -4.47 -22.28
C PRO A 48 6.27 -3.88 -22.62
N ARG A 49 7.25 -4.01 -21.72
CA ARG A 49 8.67 -3.76 -22.03
C ARG A 49 9.35 -5.08 -22.33
N THR A 50 10.02 -5.14 -23.48
CA THR A 50 10.80 -6.28 -23.94
C THR A 50 12.17 -6.29 -23.26
N GLY A 51 12.45 -7.30 -22.44
CA GLY A 51 13.73 -7.49 -21.76
C GLY A 51 13.57 -8.32 -20.49
N ASN A 52 14.50 -9.25 -20.25
CA ASN A 52 14.47 -10.16 -19.08
C ASN A 52 15.00 -9.52 -17.79
N ASP A 53 15.53 -8.29 -17.84
CA ASP A 53 16.21 -7.66 -16.73
C ASP A 53 15.31 -6.57 -16.10
N ARG A 54 14.55 -6.97 -15.08
CA ARG A 54 13.63 -6.09 -14.33
C ARG A 54 13.85 -6.22 -12.81
N PRO A 55 15.03 -5.83 -12.30
CA PRO A 55 15.35 -5.96 -10.88
C PRO A 55 14.36 -5.22 -9.97
N GLU A 56 13.70 -4.18 -10.48
CA GLU A 56 12.69 -3.41 -9.76
C GLU A 56 11.50 -4.26 -9.29
N ILE A 57 11.14 -5.33 -10.00
CA ILE A 57 10.05 -6.23 -9.58
C ILE A 57 10.36 -6.86 -8.23
N GLY A 58 11.59 -7.35 -8.04
CA GLY A 58 12.02 -7.97 -6.80
C GLY A 58 12.06 -6.97 -5.64
N TYR A 59 12.56 -5.75 -5.90
CA TYR A 59 12.57 -4.69 -4.89
C TYR A 59 11.16 -4.25 -4.48
N LEU A 60 10.25 -4.07 -5.44
CA LEU A 60 8.86 -3.68 -5.18
C LEU A 60 8.11 -4.78 -4.41
N ALA A 61 8.31 -6.04 -4.78
CA ALA A 61 7.74 -7.17 -4.06
C ALA A 61 8.23 -7.22 -2.60
N LEU A 62 9.55 -7.06 -2.40
CA LEU A 62 10.16 -7.08 -1.06
C LEU A 62 9.64 -5.92 -0.18
N ILE A 63 9.62 -4.70 -0.70
CA ILE A 63 9.09 -3.53 0.01
C ILE A 63 7.62 -3.75 0.33
N GLY A 64 6.81 -4.09 -0.67
CA GLY A 64 5.37 -4.31 -0.51
C GLY A 64 5.06 -5.35 0.56
N GLN A 65 5.69 -6.54 0.48
CA GLN A 65 5.47 -7.61 1.45
C GLN A 65 5.94 -7.25 2.86
N THR A 66 7.10 -6.61 2.99
CA THR A 66 7.65 -6.21 4.29
C THR A 66 6.79 -5.14 4.95
N SER A 67 6.37 -4.14 4.19
CA SER A 67 5.49 -3.08 4.66
C SER A 67 4.11 -3.62 5.03
N VAL A 68 3.53 -4.54 4.25
CA VAL A 68 2.28 -5.24 4.60
C VAL A 68 2.44 -6.01 5.91
N ALA A 69 3.50 -6.80 6.05
CA ALA A 69 3.72 -7.58 7.26
C ALA A 69 3.83 -6.67 8.50
N ALA A 70 4.49 -5.51 8.36
CA ALA A 70 4.56 -4.51 9.41
C ALA A 70 3.18 -3.91 9.75
N VAL A 71 2.39 -3.52 8.74
CA VAL A 71 1.02 -3.03 8.95
C VAL A 71 0.16 -4.08 9.64
N LEU A 72 0.18 -5.33 9.19
CA LEU A 72 -0.59 -6.41 9.79
C LEU A 72 -0.17 -6.66 11.25
N GLY A 73 1.13 -6.67 11.54
CA GLY A 73 1.62 -6.82 12.91
C GLY A 73 1.28 -5.65 13.84
N LEU A 74 1.18 -4.43 13.29
CA LEU A 74 0.91 -3.22 14.05
C LEU A 74 -0.56 -2.81 14.09
N ASP A 75 -1.42 -3.20 13.17
CA ASP A 75 -2.79 -2.69 13.07
C ASP A 75 -3.84 -3.81 13.18
N ALA A 76 -3.57 -4.98 12.62
CA ALA A 76 -4.57 -6.02 12.51
C ALA A 76 -4.86 -6.70 13.85
N SER A 77 -6.15 -6.96 14.09
CA SER A 77 -6.59 -7.82 15.18
C SER A 77 -6.08 -9.25 14.94
N PRO A 78 -5.56 -9.95 15.97
CA PRO A 78 -5.16 -11.34 15.84
C PRO A 78 -6.26 -12.28 15.32
N ARG A 79 -7.53 -11.90 15.50
CA ARG A 79 -8.68 -12.67 14.99
C ARG A 79 -8.87 -12.54 13.48
N ASP A 80 -8.47 -11.40 12.90
CA ASP A 80 -8.67 -11.09 11.49
C ASP A 80 -7.43 -11.46 10.65
N LEU A 81 -6.25 -11.58 11.28
CA LEU A 81 -5.00 -11.97 10.61
C LEU A 81 -5.12 -13.24 9.74
N PRO A 82 -5.75 -14.35 10.19
CA PRO A 82 -5.87 -15.54 9.37
C PRO A 82 -6.63 -15.29 8.06
N SER A 83 -7.74 -14.53 8.10
CA SER A 83 -8.57 -14.25 6.91
C SER A 83 -7.98 -13.19 5.98
N LEU A 84 -7.07 -12.35 6.49
CA LEU A 84 -6.29 -11.42 5.68
C LEU A 84 -5.15 -12.11 4.93
N LEU A 85 -4.49 -13.09 5.58
CA LEU A 85 -3.36 -13.81 5.01
C LEU A 85 -3.80 -15.00 4.14
N TRP A 86 -4.90 -15.65 4.50
CA TRP A 86 -5.37 -16.90 3.90
C TRP A 86 -6.88 -16.85 3.73
N HIS A 87 -7.36 -17.14 2.52
CA HIS A 87 -8.78 -17.40 2.31
C HIS A 87 -9.09 -18.85 2.75
N TYR A 88 -9.75 -19.01 3.90
CA TYR A 88 -10.13 -20.33 4.45
C TYR A 88 -11.55 -20.78 4.06
N ASP A 89 -12.18 -20.13 3.09
CA ASP A 89 -13.48 -20.56 2.55
C ASP A 89 -13.26 -21.71 1.54
N PRO A 90 -14.13 -22.75 1.48
CA PRO A 90 -14.14 -23.70 0.36
C PRO A 90 -14.27 -23.06 -1.03
N ASP A 91 -14.84 -21.85 -1.15
CA ASP A 91 -14.83 -21.03 -2.37
C ASP A 91 -13.61 -20.10 -2.46
N GLY A 92 -12.65 -20.24 -1.54
CA GLY A 92 -11.40 -19.50 -1.53
C GLY A 92 -10.59 -19.82 -2.77
N ASP A 93 -10.65 -18.91 -3.75
CA ASP A 93 -9.82 -18.97 -4.94
C ASP A 93 -8.34 -19.15 -4.56
N ALA A 94 -7.56 -19.76 -5.45
CA ALA A 94 -6.16 -20.14 -5.22
C ALA A 94 -5.19 -18.97 -4.89
N LEU A 95 -5.71 -17.75 -4.74
CA LEU A 95 -4.98 -16.51 -4.58
C LEU A 95 -5.05 -16.04 -3.12
N ASN A 96 -4.05 -16.44 -2.34
CA ASN A 96 -3.83 -15.89 -1.00
C ASN A 96 -3.50 -14.40 -1.10
N GLY A 97 -4.18 -13.57 -0.30
CA GLY A 97 -3.86 -12.16 -0.14
C GLY A 97 -4.71 -11.15 -0.92
N GLU A 98 -5.80 -11.55 -1.60
CA GLU A 98 -6.68 -10.60 -2.32
C GLU A 98 -7.24 -9.50 -1.41
N ARG A 99 -7.52 -9.83 -0.14
CA ARG A 99 -8.03 -8.86 0.85
C ARG A 99 -6.97 -7.94 1.43
N ILE A 100 -5.68 -8.19 1.16
CA ILE A 100 -4.61 -7.37 1.72
C ILE A 100 -4.64 -5.98 1.11
N GLU A 101 -4.83 -5.85 -0.21
CA GLU A 101 -4.89 -4.53 -0.85
C GLU A 101 -6.07 -3.72 -0.28
N GLU A 102 -7.26 -4.32 -0.18
CA GLU A 102 -8.44 -3.69 0.42
C GLU A 102 -8.21 -3.30 1.89
N TYR A 103 -7.54 -4.15 2.66
CA TYR A 103 -7.18 -3.86 4.03
C TYR A 103 -6.25 -2.65 4.12
N ILE A 104 -5.18 -2.59 3.32
CA ILE A 104 -4.25 -1.47 3.27
C ILE A 104 -4.96 -0.18 2.84
N VAL A 105 -5.86 -0.25 1.85
CA VAL A 105 -6.73 0.85 1.44
C VAL A 105 -7.55 1.37 2.63
N SER A 106 -8.15 0.48 3.41
CA SER A 106 -8.92 0.87 4.60
C SER A 106 -8.05 1.51 5.68
N VAL A 107 -6.82 1.02 5.88
CA VAL A 107 -5.86 1.57 6.85
C VAL A 107 -5.46 2.98 6.45
N LEU A 108 -5.15 3.20 5.17
CA LEU A 108 -4.79 4.51 4.63
C LEU A 108 -5.91 5.53 4.82
N ASP A 109 -7.15 5.18 4.46
CA ASP A 109 -8.29 6.08 4.60
C ASP A 109 -8.52 6.47 6.07
N ARG A 110 -8.44 5.50 7.00
CA ARG A 110 -8.51 5.77 8.45
C ARG A 110 -7.35 6.62 8.97
N ALA A 111 -6.15 6.46 8.39
CA ALA A 111 -4.95 7.21 8.74
C ALA A 111 -4.90 8.62 8.10
N GLY A 112 -5.93 8.99 7.33
CA GLY A 112 -6.06 10.31 6.70
C GLY A 112 -5.22 10.47 5.44
N ILE A 113 -4.86 9.38 4.76
CA ILE A 113 -4.20 9.41 3.45
C ILE A 113 -5.16 8.86 2.41
N ASN A 114 -5.43 9.65 1.36
CA ASN A 114 -6.25 9.19 0.26
C ASN A 114 -5.48 8.16 -0.60
N PRO A 115 -5.95 6.91 -0.70
CA PRO A 115 -5.27 5.87 -1.48
C PRO A 115 -5.08 6.24 -2.97
N ALA A 116 -5.97 7.07 -3.53
CA ALA A 116 -5.85 7.54 -4.91
C ALA A 116 -4.62 8.43 -5.15
N ASP A 117 -4.06 9.04 -4.09
CA ASP A 117 -2.81 9.82 -4.19
C ASP A 117 -1.56 8.95 -4.41
N LEU A 118 -1.69 7.63 -4.24
CA LEU A 118 -0.61 6.64 -4.37
C LEU A 118 -0.84 5.67 -5.52
N ASN A 119 -2.10 5.37 -5.83
CA ASN A 119 -2.50 4.44 -6.87
C ASN A 119 -3.67 5.01 -7.68
N GLU A 120 -3.39 5.37 -8.93
CA GLU A 120 -4.34 6.01 -9.85
C GLU A 120 -5.49 5.09 -10.28
N ARG A 121 -5.42 3.79 -9.95
CA ARG A 121 -6.54 2.85 -10.16
C ARG A 121 -7.74 3.15 -9.26
N TYR A 122 -7.58 3.98 -8.24
CA TYR A 122 -8.66 4.38 -7.35
C TYR A 122 -9.15 5.79 -7.65
N GLU A 123 -10.45 6.02 -7.49
CA GLU A 123 -11.05 7.34 -7.61
C GLU A 123 -11.00 8.08 -6.26
N THR A 124 -10.50 9.31 -6.27
CA THR A 124 -10.36 10.16 -5.07
C THR A 124 -11.67 10.30 -4.28
N SER A 125 -12.80 10.38 -4.97
CA SER A 125 -14.14 10.54 -4.39
C SER A 125 -14.65 9.34 -3.59
N HIS A 126 -13.99 8.18 -3.69
CA HIS A 126 -14.40 6.97 -2.96
C HIS A 126 -13.94 6.95 -1.49
N PHE A 127 -13.13 7.92 -1.07
CA PHE A 127 -12.48 7.93 0.24
C PHE A 127 -12.91 9.12 1.09
N ARG A 128 -12.85 8.94 2.41
CA ARG A 128 -13.18 10.00 3.38
C ARG A 128 -11.99 10.93 3.60
N SER A 129 -10.79 10.39 3.48
CA SER A 129 -9.54 11.12 3.56
C SER A 129 -9.39 12.13 2.40
N PRO A 130 -8.94 13.35 2.69
CA PRO A 130 -8.72 14.35 1.65
C PRO A 130 -7.56 13.92 0.75
N SER A 131 -7.67 14.19 -0.56
CA SER A 131 -6.50 14.11 -1.44
C SER A 131 -5.58 15.29 -1.22
N ARG A 132 -4.27 15.06 -1.26
CA ARG A 132 -3.26 16.10 -1.15
C ARG A 132 -3.35 17.15 -2.26
N ALA A 133 -3.83 16.81 -3.46
CA ALA A 133 -4.05 17.79 -4.52
C ALA A 133 -5.11 18.84 -4.12
N ALA A 134 -6.08 18.45 -3.29
CA ALA A 134 -7.11 19.35 -2.77
C ALA A 134 -6.61 20.23 -1.61
N GLU A 135 -5.55 19.84 -0.89
CA GLU A 135 -4.94 20.66 0.17
C GLU A 135 -4.10 21.82 -0.40
N VAL A 136 -3.44 21.64 -1.55
CA VAL A 136 -2.62 22.70 -2.17
C VAL A 136 -3.47 23.79 -2.84
N ALA A 137 -4.74 23.50 -3.12
CA ALA A 137 -5.68 24.43 -3.76
C ALA A 137 -6.47 25.32 -2.76
N ARG A 138 -6.16 25.26 -1.46
CA ARG A 138 -6.77 26.07 -0.39
C ARG A 138 -5.74 27.01 0.23
#